data_AF-A0AA38UKG0-F1
#
_entry.id   AF-A0AA38UKG0-F1
#
_cell.length_a   1.000
_cell.length_b   1.000
_cell.length_c   1.000
_cell.angle_alpha   90.00
_cell.angle_beta   90.00
_cell.angle_gamma   90.00
#
_symmetry.space_group_name_H-M   'P 1'
#
loop_
_entity.id
_entity.type
_entity.pdbx_description
1 polymer ?
#
loop_
_entity_poly.entity_id
_entity_poly.type
_entity_poly.pdbx_seq_one_letter_code
_entity_poly.pdbx_strand_id
1 'polypeptide(L)'
;MLPGRPPPRPFEVPDPLRDTEVCYRIIVYGSCSRDPADMDERFSKDEQEQRRLEVQLGPVIPASKMLTIQDRREFIKPYARTIIPDLKHNKPWRCEFCTKFAREAVWMNSEWLQLKNPNMISYVHLVCNSEIGDCAETLSAINSQMQALAGAPPTPLPKLPREYGLKYPMAASCVNCNSESKENRKRLKQCNGCKLTRCVQLV
;
A
#
# COMPACT_ATOMS: atom_id res chain seq x y z
N MET A 1 46.88 -0.65 11.77
CA MET A 1 45.99 -1.40 12.67
C MET A 1 44.64 -0.70 12.69
N LEU A 2 43.57 -1.36 12.25
CA LEU A 2 42.22 -0.80 12.31
C LEU A 2 41.66 -1.04 13.72
N PRO A 3 40.97 -0.06 14.33
CA PRO A 3 40.34 -0.27 15.63
C PRO A 3 39.32 -1.41 15.53
N GLY A 4 39.46 -2.40 16.39
CA GLY A 4 38.57 -3.56 16.44
C GLY A 4 37.14 -3.11 16.67
N ARG A 5 36.19 -3.68 15.90
CA ARG A 5 34.76 -3.46 16.13
C ARG A 5 34.44 -3.87 17.57
N PRO A 6 33.74 -3.02 18.35
CA PRO A 6 33.33 -3.40 19.69
C PRO A 6 32.44 -4.66 19.62
N PRO A 7 32.51 -5.55 20.63
CA PRO A 7 31.68 -6.75 20.66
C PRO A 7 30.20 -6.34 20.59
N PRO A 8 29.36 -7.14 19.91
CA PRO A 8 27.92 -6.90 19.91
C PRO A 8 27.43 -6.85 21.36
N ARG A 9 26.67 -5.80 21.69
CA ARG A 9 26.07 -5.68 23.03
C ARG A 9 25.21 -6.92 23.30
N PRO A 10 25.17 -7.41 24.56
CA PRO A 10 24.24 -8.46 24.94
C PRO A 10 22.83 -8.11 24.45
N PHE A 11 22.06 -9.12 24.02
CA PHE A 11 20.67 -8.93 23.61
C PHE A 11 19.88 -8.31 24.76
N GLU A 12 19.72 -7.00 24.76
CA GLU A 12 18.83 -6.30 25.68
C GLU A 12 17.41 -6.77 25.39
N VAL A 13 16.87 -7.50 26.36
CA VAL A 13 15.45 -7.89 26.39
C VAL A 13 14.64 -6.60 26.39
N PRO A 14 13.73 -6.40 25.41
CA PRO A 14 12.88 -5.22 25.37
C PRO A 14 12.11 -5.10 26.68
N ASP A 15 12.12 -3.91 27.28
CA ASP A 15 11.29 -3.58 28.44
C ASP A 15 9.81 -3.70 28.03
N PRO A 16 9.07 -4.70 28.52
CA PRO A 16 7.69 -4.98 28.09
C PRO A 16 6.72 -3.85 28.48
N LEU A 17 7.18 -2.86 29.24
CA LEU A 17 6.38 -1.72 29.69
C LEU A 17 6.52 -0.48 28.80
N ARG A 18 7.24 -0.57 27.68
CA ARG A 18 7.43 0.57 26.78
C ARG A 18 6.54 0.50 25.56
N ASP A 19 5.95 1.63 25.25
CA ASP A 19 5.32 1.87 23.96
C ASP A 19 6.35 1.63 22.85
N THR A 20 5.90 0.99 21.78
CA THR A 20 6.80 0.57 20.69
C THR A 20 6.28 1.11 19.37
N GLU A 21 7.13 1.86 18.68
CA GLU A 21 6.85 2.35 17.32
C GLU A 21 6.97 1.20 16.31
N VAL A 22 5.99 1.08 15.43
CA VAL A 22 6.01 0.17 14.28
C VAL A 22 6.54 0.93 13.09
N CYS A 23 7.56 0.39 12.41
CA CYS A 23 7.92 0.88 11.09
C CYS A 23 6.86 0.39 10.10
N TYR A 24 5.90 1.25 9.74
CA TYR A 24 4.84 0.91 8.79
C TYR A 24 5.10 1.59 7.44
N ARG A 25 5.43 0.79 6.43
CA ARG A 25 5.67 1.28 5.07
C ARG A 25 4.55 0.86 4.12
N ILE A 26 4.09 1.80 3.32
CA ILE A 26 3.08 1.56 2.29
C ILE A 26 3.73 1.82 0.95
N ILE A 27 3.73 0.81 0.08
CA ILE A 27 4.34 0.84 -1.25
C ILE A 27 3.22 0.74 -2.26
N VAL A 28 2.96 1.82 -2.98
CA VAL A 28 1.91 1.87 -4.00
C VAL A 28 2.52 1.68 -5.38
N TYR A 29 2.08 0.65 -6.09
CA TYR A 29 2.49 0.35 -7.45
C TYR A 29 1.46 0.85 -8.47
N GLY A 30 1.97 1.44 -9.55
CA GLY A 30 1.20 1.93 -10.69
C GLY A 30 1.98 2.98 -11.46
N SER A 31 1.45 3.47 -12.57
CA SER A 31 2.10 4.54 -13.36
C SER A 31 1.23 5.79 -13.45
N CYS A 32 1.87 6.96 -13.45
CA CYS A 32 1.24 8.23 -13.77
C CYS A 32 1.28 8.45 -15.28
N SER A 33 0.31 9.21 -15.82
CA SER A 33 0.26 9.53 -17.27
C SER A 33 1.43 10.37 -17.78
N ARG A 34 2.33 10.82 -16.91
CA ARG A 34 3.55 11.57 -17.25
C ARG A 34 4.78 10.69 -17.27
N ASP A 35 4.66 9.43 -16.86
CA ASP A 35 5.79 8.52 -16.82
C ASP A 35 6.14 8.10 -18.26
N PRO A 36 7.43 8.01 -18.62
CA PRO A 36 7.88 7.59 -19.95
C PRO A 36 7.30 6.23 -20.32
N ALA A 37 6.72 6.06 -21.51
CA ALA A 37 5.97 4.85 -21.88
C ALA A 37 6.81 3.56 -21.96
N ASP A 38 8.13 3.71 -22.04
CA ASP A 38 9.17 2.69 -22.20
C ASP A 38 9.71 2.12 -20.88
N MET A 39 9.37 2.71 -19.73
CA MET A 39 9.80 2.24 -18.40
C MET A 39 8.89 1.11 -17.88
N ASP A 40 9.00 -0.09 -18.47
CA ASP A 40 8.14 -1.24 -18.11
C ASP A 40 8.70 -2.14 -17.00
N GLU A 41 9.83 -1.79 -16.40
CA GLU A 41 10.50 -2.67 -15.45
C GLU A 41 10.03 -2.40 -14.01
N ARG A 42 9.01 -3.15 -13.58
CA ARG A 42 8.71 -3.38 -12.15
C ARG A 42 9.96 -3.81 -11.36
N PHE A 43 10.92 -4.42 -12.04
CA PHE A 43 12.20 -4.87 -11.54
C PHE A 43 13.34 -4.26 -12.37
N SER A 44 13.34 -2.94 -12.53
CA SER A 44 14.48 -2.24 -13.11
C SER A 44 15.75 -2.65 -12.37
N LYS A 45 16.84 -2.89 -13.11
CA LYS A 45 18.14 -3.22 -12.50
C LYS A 45 18.58 -2.16 -11.48
N ASP A 46 18.13 -0.92 -11.68
CA ASP A 46 18.23 0.15 -10.70
C ASP A 46 16.92 0.27 -9.90
N GLU A 47 16.97 -0.08 -8.61
CA GLU A 47 15.81 0.06 -7.69
C GLU A 47 15.23 1.49 -7.63
N GLN A 48 16.02 2.49 -8.04
CA GLN A 48 15.63 3.90 -8.11
C GLN A 48 14.65 4.21 -9.27
N GLU A 49 14.49 3.30 -10.23
CA GLU A 49 13.65 3.49 -11.41
C GLU A 49 12.26 2.85 -11.30
N GLN A 50 11.97 2.15 -10.20
CA GLN A 50 10.67 1.54 -10.00
C GLN A 50 9.57 2.59 -9.82
N ARG A 51 8.51 2.50 -10.64
CA ARG A 51 7.32 3.36 -10.52
C ARG A 51 6.51 3.01 -9.26
N ARG A 52 6.92 3.58 -8.12
CA ARG A 52 6.22 3.39 -6.85
C ARG A 52 6.19 4.67 -6.02
N LEU A 53 5.12 4.83 -5.26
CA LEU A 53 5.05 5.80 -4.17
C LEU A 53 5.28 5.06 -2.86
N GLU A 54 6.24 5.52 -2.06
CA GLU A 54 6.48 5.02 -0.72
C GLU A 54 5.98 6.02 0.32
N VAL A 55 5.19 5.53 1.28
CA VAL A 55 4.75 6.29 2.44
C VAL A 55 5.24 5.56 3.68
N GLN A 56 5.97 6.26 4.55
CA GLN A 56 6.42 5.72 5.82
C GLN A 56 5.64 6.36 6.96
N LEU A 57 5.12 5.51 7.85
CA LEU A 57 4.33 5.85 9.03
C LEU A 57 4.98 5.21 10.26
N GLY A 58 4.78 5.84 11.42
CA GLY A 58 5.29 5.38 12.71
C GLY A 58 4.18 5.25 13.76
N PRO A 59 3.15 4.38 13.56
CA PRO A 59 2.15 4.17 14.60
C PRO A 59 2.78 3.55 15.85
N VAL A 60 2.39 4.06 17.01
CA VAL A 60 2.88 3.61 18.31
C VAL A 60 1.90 2.60 18.90
N ILE A 61 2.36 1.38 19.15
CA ILE A 61 1.60 0.36 19.88
C ILE A 61 1.81 0.59 21.39
N PRO A 62 0.74 0.79 22.17
CA PRO A 62 0.83 0.92 23.61
C PRO A 62 1.43 -0.34 24.25
N ALA A 63 2.21 -0.17 25.33
CA ALA A 63 2.81 -1.29 26.06
C ALA A 63 1.79 -2.38 26.45
N SER A 64 0.56 -1.99 26.82
CA SER A 64 -0.53 -2.91 27.17
C SER A 64 -1.00 -3.81 26.02
N LYS A 65 -0.67 -3.45 24.77
CA LYS A 65 -0.96 -4.21 23.55
C LYS A 65 0.28 -4.91 22.96
N MET A 66 1.42 -4.85 23.66
CA MET A 66 2.66 -5.52 23.25
C MET A 66 2.81 -6.96 23.78
N LEU A 67 1.86 -7.45 24.58
CA LEU A 67 1.93 -8.75 25.27
C LEU A 67 2.02 -9.93 24.30
N THR A 68 1.12 -10.00 23.32
CA THR A 68 1.11 -11.08 22.32
C THR A 68 1.18 -10.54 20.89
N ILE A 69 1.59 -11.37 19.94
CA ILE A 69 1.55 -11.02 18.50
C ILE A 69 0.11 -10.71 18.07
N GLN A 70 -0.86 -11.39 18.65
CA GLN A 70 -2.27 -11.19 18.33
C GLN A 70 -2.76 -9.83 18.82
N ASP A 71 -2.39 -9.39 20.02
CA ASP A 71 -2.72 -8.04 20.53
C ASP A 71 -2.13 -6.94 19.64
N ARG A 72 -0.86 -7.10 19.23
CA ARG A 72 -0.19 -6.16 18.31
C ARG A 72 -0.94 -6.08 16.98
N ARG A 73 -1.34 -7.23 16.45
CA ARG A 73 -2.09 -7.34 15.19
C ARG A 73 -3.49 -6.72 15.29
N GLU A 74 -4.19 -6.94 16.40
CA GLU A 74 -5.51 -6.37 16.66
C GLU A 74 -5.46 -4.85 16.82
N PHE A 75 -4.35 -4.31 17.33
CA PHE A 75 -4.13 -2.87 17.40
C PHE A 75 -3.79 -2.26 16.02
N ILE A 76 -2.88 -2.86 15.25
CA ILE A 76 -2.38 -2.27 14.00
C ILE A 76 -3.35 -2.41 12.82
N LYS A 77 -4.15 -3.49 12.77
CA LYS A 77 -5.07 -3.75 11.65
C LYS A 77 -6.12 -2.64 11.48
N PRO A 78 -6.80 -2.16 12.54
CA PRO A 78 -7.69 -1.01 12.44
C PRO A 78 -6.97 0.26 11.96
N TYR A 79 -5.76 0.52 12.46
CA TYR A 79 -4.96 1.67 12.02
C TYR A 79 -4.65 1.60 10.51
N ALA A 80 -4.19 0.45 10.01
CA ALA A 80 -3.96 0.28 8.58
C ALA A 80 -5.24 0.53 7.75
N ARG A 81 -6.40 0.08 8.24
CA ARG A 81 -7.70 0.31 7.57
C ARG A 81 -8.11 1.78 7.54
N THR A 82 -7.77 2.58 8.55
CA THR A 82 -8.09 4.02 8.53
C THR A 82 -7.27 4.79 7.50
N ILE A 83 -6.10 4.29 7.11
CA ILE A 83 -5.24 4.93 6.11
C ILE A 83 -5.69 4.65 4.67
N ILE A 84 -6.40 3.54 4.42
CA ILE A 84 -6.83 3.13 3.07
C ILE A 84 -7.58 4.24 2.32
N PRO A 85 -8.59 4.92 2.90
CA PRO A 85 -9.31 6.00 2.22
C PRO A 85 -8.45 7.24 1.96
N ASP A 86 -7.43 7.49 2.78
CA ASP A 86 -6.57 8.67 2.71
C ASP A 86 -5.50 8.55 1.62
N LEU A 87 -5.17 7.33 1.18
CA LEU A 87 -4.26 7.08 0.07
C LEU A 87 -4.89 7.30 -1.32
N LYS A 88 -5.87 8.19 -1.42
CA LYS A 88 -6.48 8.59 -2.70
C LYS A 88 -5.60 9.59 -3.44
N HIS A 89 -4.95 9.14 -4.50
CA HIS A 89 -4.08 10.01 -5.26
C HIS A 89 -4.84 11.05 -6.12
N ASN A 90 -4.25 12.22 -6.29
CA ASN A 90 -4.76 13.28 -7.19
C ASN A 90 -4.33 13.10 -8.66
N LYS A 91 -3.36 12.21 -8.91
CA LYS A 91 -2.84 11.92 -10.26
C LYS A 91 -3.67 10.85 -10.96
N PRO A 92 -3.71 10.86 -12.31
CA PRO A 92 -4.42 9.86 -13.09
C PRO A 92 -3.63 8.54 -13.18
N TRP A 93 -3.60 7.79 -12.07
CA TRP A 93 -2.90 6.52 -12.00
C TRP A 93 -3.46 5.49 -12.99
N ARG A 94 -2.54 4.75 -13.60
CA ARG A 94 -2.80 3.62 -14.48
C ARG A 94 -2.61 2.32 -13.72
N CYS A 95 -3.16 1.26 -14.31
CA CYS A 95 -2.95 -0.10 -13.86
C CYS A 95 -1.45 -0.39 -13.80
N GLU A 96 -1.03 -1.12 -12.77
CA GLU A 96 0.33 -1.59 -12.62
C GLU A 96 0.77 -2.50 -13.79
N PHE A 97 -0.17 -3.27 -14.35
CA PHE A 97 0.12 -4.27 -15.38
C PHE A 97 -0.24 -3.84 -16.80
N CYS A 98 -0.99 -2.75 -16.97
CA CYS A 98 -1.37 -2.27 -18.30
C CYS A 98 -1.58 -0.75 -18.32
N THR A 99 -1.78 -0.17 -19.50
CA THR A 99 -1.90 1.29 -19.66
C THR A 99 -3.31 1.84 -19.36
N LYS A 100 -4.28 0.99 -18.97
CA LYS A 100 -5.64 1.42 -18.61
C LYS A 100 -5.63 2.17 -17.28
N PHE A 101 -6.63 3.02 -17.02
CA PHE A 101 -6.74 3.68 -15.72
C PHE A 101 -6.97 2.66 -14.60
N ALA A 102 -6.28 2.82 -13.48
CA ALA A 102 -6.53 2.03 -12.29
C ALA A 102 -7.90 2.41 -11.71
N ARG A 103 -8.66 1.38 -11.29
CA ARG A 103 -10.01 1.51 -10.70
C ARG A 103 -10.08 0.90 -9.32
N GLU A 104 -9.15 0.01 -9.01
CA GLU A 104 -9.09 -0.72 -7.75
C GLU A 104 -7.71 -0.62 -7.16
N ALA A 105 -7.66 -0.66 -5.83
CA ALA A 105 -6.45 -0.75 -5.04
C ALA A 105 -6.52 -2.05 -4.24
N VAL A 106 -5.68 -3.02 -4.58
CA VAL A 106 -5.60 -4.29 -3.87
C VAL A 106 -4.45 -4.24 -2.88
N TRP A 107 -4.76 -4.51 -1.62
CA TRP A 107 -3.83 -4.39 -0.51
C TRP A 107 -3.32 -5.76 -0.08
N MET A 108 -2.00 -5.94 -0.12
CA MET A 108 -1.30 -7.11 0.41
C MET A 108 -0.41 -6.68 1.56
N ASN A 109 -0.60 -7.28 2.72
CA ASN A 109 0.16 -6.91 3.92
C ASN A 109 1.17 -8.00 4.27
N SER A 110 2.41 -7.59 4.53
CA SER A 110 3.43 -8.41 5.17
C SER A 110 3.75 -7.81 6.53
N GLU A 111 3.73 -8.62 7.56
CA GLU A 111 3.86 -8.17 8.94
C GLU A 111 4.92 -9.00 9.67
N TRP A 112 5.81 -8.31 10.38
CA TRP A 112 6.85 -8.88 11.23
C TRP A 112 6.75 -8.30 12.64
N LEU A 113 5.54 -8.38 13.21
CA LEU A 113 5.22 -7.78 14.51
C LEU A 113 5.91 -8.49 15.69
N GLN A 114 6.44 -9.69 15.48
CA GLN A 114 7.18 -10.48 16.46
C GLN A 114 8.62 -9.98 16.69
N LEU A 115 9.16 -9.15 15.80
CA LEU A 115 10.52 -8.63 15.91
C LEU A 115 10.65 -7.62 17.06
N LYS A 116 11.89 -7.39 17.53
CA LYS A 116 12.21 -6.34 18.53
C LYS A 116 11.78 -4.96 18.04
N ASN A 117 11.94 -4.70 16.74
CA ASN A 117 11.42 -3.52 16.06
C ASN A 117 10.31 -3.99 15.11
N PRO A 118 9.04 -3.92 15.53
CA PRO A 118 7.92 -4.34 14.70
C PRO A 118 7.92 -3.62 13.36
N ASN A 119 7.70 -4.37 12.29
CA ASN A 119 7.66 -3.84 10.94
C ASN A 119 6.40 -4.34 10.23
N MET A 120 5.78 -3.48 9.44
CA MET A 120 4.67 -3.81 8.56
C MET A 120 4.90 -3.17 7.20
N ILE A 121 4.65 -3.92 6.14
CA ILE A 121 4.67 -3.41 4.77
C ILE A 121 3.31 -3.70 4.13
N SER A 122 2.66 -2.66 3.60
CA SER A 122 1.48 -2.78 2.75
C SER A 122 1.86 -2.53 1.30
N TYR A 123 1.75 -3.54 0.46
CA TYR A 123 1.84 -3.41 -0.99
C TYR A 123 0.46 -3.10 -1.55
N VAL A 124 0.34 -1.97 -2.24
CA VAL A 124 -0.92 -1.48 -2.83
C VAL A 124 -0.81 -1.57 -4.34
N HIS A 125 -1.50 -2.54 -4.92
CA HIS A 125 -1.54 -2.77 -6.35
C HIS A 125 -2.70 -2.00 -6.97
N LEU A 126 -2.39 -0.96 -7.75
CA LEU A 126 -3.41 -0.21 -8.48
C LEU A 126 -3.71 -0.94 -9.79
N VAL A 127 -4.92 -1.47 -9.93
CA VAL A 127 -5.29 -2.31 -11.08
C VAL A 127 -6.56 -1.84 -11.77
N CYS A 128 -6.69 -2.14 -13.07
CA CYS A 128 -7.90 -1.80 -13.81
C CYS A 128 -9.08 -2.73 -13.48
N ASN A 129 -8.80 -3.99 -13.13
CA ASN A 129 -9.75 -4.98 -12.65
C ASN A 129 -8.98 -6.08 -11.92
N SER A 130 -9.33 -6.37 -10.66
CA SER A 130 -8.68 -7.41 -9.84
C SER A 130 -9.31 -8.80 -9.94
N GLU A 131 -10.42 -8.97 -10.67
CA GLU A 131 -11.16 -10.24 -10.73
C GLU A 131 -11.13 -10.90 -12.11
N ILE A 132 -11.09 -10.13 -13.20
CA ILE A 132 -11.17 -10.65 -14.56
C ILE A 132 -10.08 -10.10 -15.49
N GLY A 133 -9.60 -10.96 -16.40
CA GLY A 133 -8.60 -10.66 -17.42
C GLY A 133 -7.15 -10.77 -16.93
N ASP A 134 -6.20 -10.54 -17.85
CA ASP A 134 -4.77 -10.78 -17.64
C ASP A 134 -4.18 -10.03 -16.43
N CYS A 135 -4.67 -8.83 -16.14
CA CYS A 135 -4.25 -8.06 -14.97
C CYS A 135 -4.65 -8.74 -13.64
N ALA A 136 -5.82 -9.38 -13.60
CA ALA A 136 -6.28 -10.12 -12.42
C ALA A 136 -5.50 -11.43 -12.25
N GLU A 137 -5.20 -12.13 -13.35
CA GLU A 137 -4.36 -13.34 -13.34
C GLU A 137 -2.95 -13.03 -12.85
N THR A 138 -2.35 -11.95 -13.36
CA THR A 138 -1.02 -11.48 -12.92
C THR A 138 -1.04 -11.15 -11.43
N LEU A 139 -2.05 -10.42 -10.96
CA LEU A 139 -2.21 -10.08 -9.54
C LEU A 139 -2.35 -11.33 -8.65
N SER A 140 -3.11 -12.33 -9.11
CA SER A 140 -3.29 -13.61 -8.42
C SER A 140 -2.00 -14.41 -8.34
N ALA A 141 -1.19 -14.41 -9.40
CA ALA A 141 0.12 -15.04 -9.41
C ALA A 141 1.07 -14.38 -8.39
N ILE A 142 1.11 -13.04 -8.36
CA ILE A 142 1.89 -12.28 -7.36
C ILE A 142 1.43 -12.60 -5.94
N ASN A 143 0.12 -12.61 -5.69
CA ASN A 143 -0.43 -12.96 -4.38
C ASN A 143 0.02 -14.36 -3.94
N SER A 144 -0.05 -15.33 -4.85
CA SER A 144 0.36 -16.71 -4.60
C SER A 144 1.86 -16.81 -4.29
N GLN A 145 2.70 -16.07 -5.02
CA GLN A 145 4.14 -15.99 -4.74
C GLN A 145 4.42 -15.35 -3.37
N MET A 146 3.74 -14.25 -3.04
CA MET A 146 3.88 -13.58 -1.74
C MET A 146 3.48 -14.49 -0.57
N GLN A 147 2.42 -15.28 -0.73
CA GLN A 147 1.98 -16.24 0.28
C GLN A 147 2.96 -17.40 0.42
N ALA A 148 3.50 -17.92 -0.69
CA ALA A 148 4.54 -18.94 -0.67
C ALA A 148 5.80 -18.45 0.07
N LEU A 149 6.25 -17.22 -0.19
CA LEU A 149 7.37 -16.59 0.53
C LEU A 149 7.10 -16.41 2.02
N ALA A 150 5.84 -16.19 2.40
CA ALA A 150 5.42 -16.10 3.80
C ALA A 150 5.21 -17.48 4.47
N GLY A 151 5.37 -18.58 3.74
CA GLY A 151 5.08 -19.93 4.23
C GLY A 151 3.58 -20.19 4.47
N ALA A 152 2.71 -19.38 3.85
CA ALA A 152 1.26 -19.51 3.93
C ALA A 152 0.70 -20.29 2.72
N PRO A 153 -0.39 -21.04 2.88
CA PRO A 153 -1.05 -21.67 1.75
C PRO A 153 -1.61 -20.62 0.78
N PRO A 154 -1.71 -20.94 -0.52
CA PRO A 154 -2.34 -20.06 -1.50
C PRO A 154 -3.80 -19.82 -1.11
N THR A 155 -4.14 -18.56 -0.82
CA THR A 155 -5.51 -18.11 -0.57
C THR A 155 -5.90 -17.08 -1.63
N PRO A 156 -7.12 -17.18 -2.18
CA PRO A 156 -7.57 -16.25 -3.20
C PRO A 156 -7.60 -14.83 -2.65
N LEU A 157 -7.39 -13.85 -3.54
CA LEU A 157 -7.54 -12.45 -3.21
C LEU A 157 -8.94 -12.17 -2.65
N PRO A 158 -9.07 -11.33 -1.61
CA PRO A 158 -10.37 -10.86 -1.16
C PRO A 158 -11.11 -10.21 -2.32
N LYS A 159 -12.29 -10.73 -2.65
CA LYS A 159 -13.16 -10.11 -3.64
C LYS A 159 -13.77 -8.86 -3.04
N LEU A 160 -13.63 -7.73 -3.74
CA LEU A 160 -14.36 -6.53 -3.38
C LEU A 160 -15.85 -6.79 -3.68
N PRO A 161 -16.78 -6.45 -2.79
CA PRO A 161 -18.20 -6.61 -3.08
C PRO A 161 -18.57 -5.74 -4.28
N ARG A 162 -18.79 -6.38 -5.44
CA ARG A 162 -19.19 -5.73 -6.68
C ARG A 162 -20.66 -5.96 -6.96
N GLU A 163 -21.38 -4.91 -7.32
CA GLU A 163 -22.63 -5.10 -8.06
C GLU A 163 -22.28 -5.36 -9.53
N TYR A 164 -22.92 -6.37 -10.12
CA TYR A 164 -22.64 -6.78 -11.49
C TYR A 164 -22.90 -5.63 -12.46
N GLY A 165 -21.91 -5.33 -13.31
CA GLY A 165 -22.00 -4.24 -14.30
C GLY A 165 -21.62 -2.85 -13.78
N LEU A 166 -21.37 -2.66 -12.48
CA LEU A 166 -20.85 -1.39 -11.98
C LEU A 166 -19.36 -1.23 -12.31
N LYS A 167 -19.05 -0.11 -12.96
CA LYS A 167 -17.68 0.32 -13.21
C LYS A 167 -17.20 1.16 -12.04
N TYR A 168 -16.28 0.62 -11.23
CA TYR A 168 -15.67 1.40 -10.15
C TYR A 168 -15.04 2.67 -10.68
N PRO A 169 -15.17 3.78 -9.95
CA PRO A 169 -14.58 5.03 -10.37
C PRO A 169 -13.04 4.90 -10.33
N MET A 170 -12.34 5.60 -11.22
CA MET A 170 -10.87 5.59 -11.24
C MET A 170 -10.28 5.90 -9.86
N ALA A 171 -9.07 5.41 -9.56
CA ALA A 171 -8.34 5.74 -8.33
C ALA A 171 -8.20 7.26 -8.13
N ALA A 172 -8.10 8.01 -9.23
CA ALA A 172 -8.02 9.47 -9.27
C ALA A 172 -9.38 10.20 -9.10
N SER A 173 -10.49 9.49 -8.88
CA SER A 173 -11.83 10.07 -8.72
C SER A 173 -12.06 10.64 -7.32
N CYS A 174 -13.02 11.56 -7.23
CA CYS A 174 -13.39 12.25 -6.01
C CYS A 174 -13.93 11.27 -4.96
N VAL A 175 -13.36 11.25 -3.75
CA VAL A 175 -13.77 10.29 -2.69
C VAL A 175 -15.27 10.33 -2.38
N ASN A 176 -15.89 11.51 -2.42
CA ASN A 176 -17.33 11.65 -2.13
C ASN A 176 -18.21 11.42 -3.36
N CYS A 177 -17.83 12.03 -4.48
CA CYS A 177 -18.71 12.16 -5.63
C CYS A 177 -18.39 11.18 -6.77
N ASN A 178 -17.25 10.49 -6.71
CA ASN A 178 -16.79 9.47 -7.66
C ASN A 178 -16.82 9.90 -9.15
N SER A 179 -16.98 11.20 -9.42
CA SER A 179 -17.13 11.74 -10.76
C SER A 179 -15.82 11.70 -11.54
N GLU A 180 -15.93 11.22 -12.78
CA GLU A 180 -14.84 11.13 -13.74
C GLU A 180 -14.83 12.30 -14.76
N SER A 181 -15.69 13.32 -14.64
CA SER A 181 -15.72 14.40 -15.65
C SER A 181 -14.38 15.16 -15.74
N LYS A 182 -13.94 15.52 -16.96
CA LYS A 182 -12.66 16.24 -17.17
C LYS A 182 -12.67 17.66 -16.56
N GLU A 183 -13.84 18.28 -16.48
CA GLU A 183 -14.05 19.60 -15.84
C GLU A 183 -13.65 19.57 -14.36
N ASN A 184 -13.92 18.45 -13.69
CA ASN A 184 -13.49 18.20 -12.32
C ASN A 184 -11.98 17.92 -12.19
N ARG A 185 -11.23 17.75 -13.30
CA ARG A 185 -9.83 17.28 -13.27
C ARG A 185 -8.77 18.37 -13.53
N LYS A 186 -9.12 19.50 -14.14
CA LYS A 186 -8.12 20.44 -14.71
C LYS A 186 -7.21 21.13 -13.68
N ARG A 187 -7.58 21.18 -12.39
CA ARG A 187 -6.80 21.86 -11.31
C ARG A 187 -6.93 21.18 -9.95
N LEU A 188 -6.95 19.84 -9.89
CA LEU A 188 -7.33 19.05 -8.71
C LEU A 188 -6.47 19.29 -7.45
N LYS A 189 -6.80 20.36 -6.72
CA LYS A 189 -6.82 20.39 -5.26
C LYS A 189 -8.25 20.20 -4.74
N GLN A 190 -9.27 20.61 -5.50
CA GLN A 190 -10.69 20.61 -5.09
C GLN A 190 -11.59 19.97 -6.14
N CYS A 191 -12.59 19.19 -5.72
CA CYS A 191 -13.62 18.69 -6.64
C CYS A 191 -14.68 19.75 -6.93
N ASN A 192 -15.10 19.98 -8.19
CA ASN A 192 -16.13 21.00 -8.45
C ASN A 192 -17.53 20.60 -7.97
N GLY A 193 -17.83 19.30 -7.82
CA GLY A 193 -19.12 18.83 -7.33
C GLY A 193 -19.29 19.06 -5.83
N CYS A 194 -18.57 18.31 -5.00
CA CYS A 194 -18.70 18.40 -3.55
C CYS A 194 -17.79 19.43 -2.88
N LYS A 195 -16.96 20.16 -3.63
CA LYS A 195 -15.99 21.15 -3.11
C LYS A 195 -14.98 20.61 -2.11
N LEU A 196 -14.89 19.29 -1.92
CA LEU A 196 -13.89 18.68 -1.06
C LEU A 196 -12.50 18.87 -1.67
N THR A 197 -11.61 19.44 -0.86
CA THR A 197 -10.18 19.49 -1.15
C THR A 197 -9.59 18.14 -0.83
N ARG A 198 -8.92 17.49 -1.81
CA ARG A 198 -8.17 16.27 -1.50
C ARG A 198 -6.85 16.67 -0.85
N CYS A 199 -6.76 16.50 0.46
CA CYS A 199 -5.49 16.55 1.16
C CYS A 199 -4.76 15.22 0.98
N VAL A 200 -4.10 15.04 -0.17
CA VAL A 200 -2.92 14.18 -0.24
C VAL A 200 -2.00 14.73 -1.30
N GLN A 201 -1.21 15.69 -0.85
CA GLN A 201 0.03 16.10 -1.48
C GLN A 201 1.13 15.52 -0.58
N LEU A 202 1.36 14.21 -0.67
CA LEU A 202 2.62 13.65 -0.20
C LEU A 202 3.63 14.01 -1.29
N VAL A 203 4.48 14.98 -0.95
CA VAL A 203 5.58 15.49 -1.78
C VAL A 203 6.67 14.43 -1.82
#